data_AF-A0A645HTM8-F1
#
_entry.id   AF-A0A645HTM8-F1
#
_cell.length_a   1.000
_cell.length_b   1.000
_cell.length_c   1.000
_cell.angle_alpha   90.00
_cell.angle_beta   90.00
_cell.angle_gamma   90.00
#
_symmetry.space_group_name_H-M   'P 1'
#
loop_
_entity.id
_entity.type
_entity.pdbx_description
1 polymer ?
#
loop_
_entity_poly.entity_id
_entity_poly.type
_entity_poly.pdbx_seq_one_letter_code
_entity_poly.pdbx_strand_id
1 'polypeptide(L)'
;MGSASAKWAIMAPIFVPMMMRLGLTPELTQVAFRIGDSSTNIITPLMSYFAMIVVFAKKYEKDSGLGTLISTMLPYSVVFLIGWAIMLIIWMLVGLPLGPGAALYM
;
A
#
# COMPACT_ATOMS: atom_id res chain seq x y z
N MET A 1 3.35 2.81 -12.13
CA MET A 1 2.36 3.90 -11.94
C MET A 1 2.37 4.32 -10.48
N GLY A 2 2.69 5.57 -10.17
CA GLY A 2 2.75 6.07 -8.79
C GLY A 2 1.43 6.58 -8.20
N SER A 3 0.39 6.79 -9.04
CA SER A 3 -0.90 7.33 -8.58
C SER A 3 -1.81 6.23 -8.03
N ALA A 4 -2.19 6.35 -6.76
CA ALA A 4 -3.15 5.46 -6.09
C ALA A 4 -4.51 5.49 -6.80
N SER A 5 -5.03 6.68 -7.14
CA SER A 5 -6.33 6.83 -7.79
C SER A 5 -6.37 6.17 -9.17
N ALA A 6 -5.28 6.27 -9.95
CA ALA A 6 -5.21 5.63 -11.26
C ALA A 6 -5.17 4.09 -11.16
N LYS A 7 -4.41 3.55 -10.19
CA LYS A 7 -4.38 2.10 -9.91
C LYS A 7 -5.76 1.61 -9.45
N TRP A 8 -6.39 2.32 -8.53
CA TRP A 8 -7.70 1.96 -7.99
C TRP A 8 -8.81 2.04 -9.05
N ALA A 9 -8.79 3.04 -9.93
CA ALA A 9 -9.80 3.18 -10.98
C ALA A 9 -9.86 1.96 -11.92
N ILE A 10 -8.72 1.28 -12.13
CA ILE A 10 -8.64 0.07 -12.96
C ILE A 10 -8.98 -1.19 -12.14
N MET A 11 -8.50 -1.28 -10.90
CA MET A 11 -8.67 -2.47 -10.06
C MET A 11 -10.08 -2.59 -9.46
N ALA A 12 -10.68 -1.47 -9.01
CA ALA A 12 -11.93 -1.48 -8.26
C ALA A 12 -13.09 -2.14 -9.03
N PRO A 13 -13.34 -1.85 -10.33
CA PRO A 13 -14.43 -2.47 -11.08
C PRO A 13 -14.30 -3.99 -11.22
N ILE A 14 -13.11 -4.55 -11.04
CA ILE A 14 -12.83 -5.99 -11.17
C ILE A 14 -12.88 -6.64 -9.78
N PHE A 15 -12.12 -6.12 -8.83
CA PHE A 15 -11.91 -6.76 -7.54
C PHE A 15 -13.04 -6.48 -6.54
N VAL A 16 -13.66 -5.31 -6.56
CA VAL A 16 -14.77 -5.02 -5.63
C VAL A 16 -15.93 -5.98 -5.85
N PRO A 17 -16.50 -6.13 -7.07
CA PRO A 17 -17.60 -7.08 -7.28
C PRO A 17 -17.22 -8.53 -6.98
N MET A 18 -15.98 -8.92 -7.25
CA MET A 18 -15.47 -10.26 -6.94
C MET A 18 -15.46 -10.53 -5.43
N MET A 19 -14.93 -9.59 -4.64
CA MET A 19 -14.86 -9.74 -3.18
C MET A 19 -16.24 -9.65 -2.53
N MET A 20 -17.15 -8.82 -3.08
CA MET A 20 -18.55 -8.78 -2.66
C MET A 20 -19.23 -10.16 -2.80
N ARG A 21 -18.93 -10.92 -3.86
CA ARG A 21 -19.45 -12.29 -4.02
C ARG A 21 -18.90 -13.28 -2.99
N LEU A 22 -17.78 -12.97 -2.37
CA LEU A 22 -17.21 -13.75 -1.26
C LEU A 22 -17.73 -13.27 0.11
N GLY A 23 -18.71 -12.36 0.14
CA GLY A 23 -19.29 -11.81 1.36
C GLY A 23 -18.47 -10.68 2.00
N LEU A 24 -17.44 -10.16 1.33
CA LEU A 24 -16.61 -9.06 1.83
C LEU A 24 -17.09 -7.71 1.32
N THR A 25 -17.11 -6.71 2.19
CA THR A 25 -17.57 -5.36 1.80
C THR A 25 -16.60 -4.62 0.88
N PRO A 26 -17.08 -3.66 0.07
CA PRO A 26 -16.24 -2.80 -0.76
C PRO A 26 -15.16 -2.06 0.05
N GLU A 27 -15.50 -1.63 1.27
CA GLU A 27 -14.63 -0.91 2.18
C GLU A 27 -13.43 -1.78 2.59
N LEU A 28 -13.66 -3.06 2.89
CA LEU A 28 -12.59 -4.01 3.22
C LEU A 28 -11.66 -4.25 2.03
N THR A 29 -12.23 -4.38 0.83
CA THR A 29 -11.46 -4.51 -0.41
C THR A 29 -10.60 -3.27 -0.65
N GLN A 30 -11.14 -2.08 -0.39
CA GLN A 30 -10.40 -0.82 -0.52
C GLN A 30 -9.28 -0.72 0.52
N VAL A 31 -9.48 -1.14 1.77
CA VAL A 31 -8.44 -1.17 2.80
C VAL A 31 -7.28 -2.07 2.37
N ALA A 32 -7.56 -3.27 1.87
CA ALA A 32 -6.54 -4.18 1.37
C ALA A 32 -5.72 -3.56 0.22
N PHE A 33 -6.38 -2.86 -0.71
CA PHE A 33 -5.68 -2.10 -1.76
C PHE A 33 -4.77 -1.00 -1.19
N ARG A 34 -5.27 -0.20 -0.23
CA ARG A 34 -4.50 0.91 0.36
C ARG A 34 -3.24 0.42 1.09
N ILE A 35 -3.33 -0.73 1.74
CA ILE A 35 -2.17 -1.38 2.39
C ILE A 35 -1.10 -1.72 1.36
N GLY A 36 -1.46 -2.40 0.27
CA GLY A 36 -0.50 -2.78 -0.77
C GLY A 36 0.09 -1.58 -1.53
N ASP A 37 -0.76 -0.61 -1.86
CA ASP A 37 -0.37 0.61 -2.57
C ASP A 37 0.66 1.43 -1.77
N SER A 38 0.40 1.64 -0.48
CA SER A 38 1.28 2.45 0.38
C SER A 38 2.61 1.77 0.67
N SER A 39 2.60 0.47 0.98
CA SER A 39 3.78 -0.25 1.46
C SER A 39 4.91 -0.32 0.43
N THR A 40 4.58 -0.28 -0.87
CA THR A 40 5.54 -0.43 -1.98
C THR A 40 5.97 0.90 -2.62
N ASN A 41 5.36 2.02 -2.24
CA ASN A 41 5.69 3.33 -2.83
C ASN A 41 7.13 3.78 -2.56
N ILE A 42 7.76 3.35 -1.47
CA ILE A 42 9.13 3.76 -1.10
C ILE A 42 10.24 3.02 -1.86
N ILE A 43 9.91 1.92 -2.54
CA ILE A 43 10.85 1.10 -3.32
C ILE A 43 10.67 1.26 -4.84
N THR A 44 9.74 2.12 -5.28
CA THR A 44 9.51 2.34 -6.71
C THR A 44 10.28 3.56 -7.22
N PRO A 45 11.12 3.42 -8.26
CA PRO A 45 11.79 4.56 -8.88
C PRO A 45 10.83 5.44 -9.69
N LEU A 46 9.58 4.96 -9.91
CA LEU A 46 8.55 5.65 -10.69
C LEU A 46 7.68 6.58 -9.84
N MET A 47 7.95 6.73 -8.53
CA MET A 47 7.25 7.71 -7.70
C MET A 47 7.67 9.13 -8.09
N SER A 48 6.72 10.06 -8.11
CA SER A 48 6.96 11.44 -8.57
C SER A 48 8.05 12.18 -7.79
N TYR A 49 8.30 11.80 -6.53
CA TYR A 49 9.30 12.44 -5.67
C TYR A 49 10.67 11.75 -5.69
N PHE A 50 10.86 10.67 -6.45
CA PHE A 50 12.08 9.86 -6.39
C PHE A 50 13.35 10.68 -6.66
N ALA A 51 13.34 11.49 -7.72
CA ALA A 51 14.47 12.33 -8.10
C ALA A 51 14.86 13.32 -6.98
N MET A 52 13.86 13.91 -6.31
CA MET A 52 14.09 14.81 -5.17
C MET A 52 14.72 14.07 -3.99
N ILE A 53 14.25 12.86 -3.68
CA ILE A 53 14.81 12.02 -2.61
C ILE A 53 16.27 11.68 -2.90
N VAL A 54 16.63 11.35 -4.15
CA VAL A 54 18.01 11.12 -4.56
C VAL A 54 18.88 12.35 -4.33
N VAL A 55 18.40 13.54 -4.69
CA VAL A 55 19.14 14.80 -4.46
C VAL A 55 19.39 15.02 -2.96
N PHE A 56 18.40 14.76 -2.12
CA PHE A 56 18.57 14.88 -0.66
C PHE A 56 19.51 13.82 -0.10
N ALA A 57 19.47 12.57 -0.57
CA ALA A 57 20.39 11.52 -0.16
C ALA A 57 21.83 11.87 -0.53
N LYS A 58 22.05 12.38 -1.75
CA LYS A 58 23.36 12.82 -2.23
C LYS A 58 23.97 13.97 -1.45
N LYS A 59 23.17 14.74 -0.72
CA LYS A 59 23.67 15.78 0.21
C LYS A 59 24.51 15.17 1.35
N TYR A 60 24.15 13.96 1.79
CA TYR A 60 24.82 13.28 2.91
C TYR A 60 25.77 12.18 2.43
N GLU A 61 25.40 11.45 1.38
CA GLU A 61 26.19 10.36 0.82
C GLU A 61 26.28 10.50 -0.70
N LYS A 62 27.41 11.00 -1.21
CA LYS A 62 27.56 11.38 -2.63
C LYS A 62 27.34 10.23 -3.62
N ASP A 63 27.65 9.01 -3.19
CA ASP A 63 27.52 7.78 -3.98
C ASP A 63 26.10 7.18 -3.93
N SER A 64 25.18 7.76 -3.15
CA SER A 64 23.79 7.32 -3.12
C SER A 64 23.13 7.47 -4.50
N GLY A 65 22.71 6.34 -5.05
CA GLY A 65 22.00 6.24 -6.32
C GLY A 65 20.62 5.59 -6.18
N LEU A 66 20.02 5.25 -7.33
CA LEU A 66 18.72 4.57 -7.37
C LEU A 66 18.76 3.24 -6.62
N GLY A 67 19.80 2.44 -6.86
CA GLY A 67 19.97 1.14 -6.20
C GLY A 67 20.12 1.27 -4.70
N THR A 68 20.98 2.18 -4.23
CA THR A 68 21.23 2.43 -2.80
C THR A 68 19.95 2.77 -2.04
N LEU A 69 19.12 3.65 -2.62
CA LEU A 69 17.85 4.02 -1.97
C LEU A 69 16.86 2.86 -1.93
N ILE A 70 16.68 2.16 -3.05
CA ILE A 70 15.74 1.03 -3.11
C ILE A 70 16.17 -0.09 -2.16
N SER A 71 17.46 -0.45 -2.15
CA SER A 71 17.97 -1.49 -1.25
C SER A 71 17.86 -1.10 0.21
N THR A 72 18.11 0.17 0.55
CA THR A 72 17.98 0.70 1.92
C THR A 72 16.51 0.71 2.37
N MET A 73 15.58 1.02 1.47
CA MET A 73 14.14 1.09 1.78
C MET A 73 13.41 -0.25 1.70
N LEU A 74 14.02 -1.27 1.07
CA LEU A 74 13.41 -2.58 0.90
C LEU A 74 13.03 -3.26 2.23
N PRO A 75 13.90 -3.31 3.26
CA PRO A 75 13.53 -3.86 4.56
C PRO A 75 12.33 -3.14 5.19
N TYR A 76 12.25 -1.81 5.06
CA TYR A 76 11.12 -1.03 5.55
C TYR A 76 9.83 -1.40 4.84
N SER A 77 9.87 -1.50 3.51
CA SER A 77 8.71 -1.89 2.70
C SER A 77 8.16 -3.26 3.10
N VAL A 78 9.05 -4.23 3.33
CA VAL A 78 8.69 -5.58 3.79
C VAL A 78 8.08 -5.55 5.18
N VAL A 79 8.70 -4.85 6.14
CA VAL A 79 8.19 -4.75 7.52
C VAL A 79 6.83 -4.07 7.54
N PHE A 80 6.64 -2.99 6.79
CA PHE A 80 5.33 -2.32 6.69
C PHE A 80 4.27 -3.22 6.07
N LEU A 81 4.59 -3.92 4.99
CA LEU A 81 3.65 -4.82 4.32
C LEU A 81 3.20 -5.94 5.26
N ILE A 82 4.14 -6.58 5.96
CA ILE A 82 3.84 -7.66 6.92
C ILE A 82 3.05 -7.10 8.11
N GLY A 83 3.49 -5.97 8.69
CA GLY A 83 2.82 -5.36 9.83
C GLY A 83 1.37 -4.95 9.51
N TRP A 84 1.15 -4.33 8.36
CA TRP A 84 -0.20 -3.97 7.90
C TRP A 84 -1.07 -5.19 7.59
N ALA A 85 -0.50 -6.23 6.97
CA ALA A 85 -1.23 -7.47 6.70
C ALA A 85 -1.64 -8.16 8.01
N ILE A 86 -0.74 -8.26 8.98
CA ILE A 86 -1.04 -8.81 10.31
C ILE A 86 -2.12 -7.98 10.99
N MET A 87 -2.01 -6.65 10.96
CA MET A 87 -3.02 -5.79 11.56
C MET A 87 -4.39 -5.98 10.91
N LEU A 88 -4.46 -6.09 9.58
CA LEU A 88 -5.71 -6.36 8.87
C LEU A 88 -6.30 -7.72 9.27
N ILE A 89 -5.48 -8.77 9.34
CA ILE A 89 -5.91 -10.10 9.77
C ILE A 89 -6.49 -10.04 11.19
N ILE A 90 -5.78 -9.41 12.14
CA ILE A 90 -6.27 -9.23 13.51
C ILE A 90 -7.58 -8.45 13.50
N TRP A 91 -7.68 -7.37 12.71
CA TRP A 91 -8.90 -6.57 12.62
C TRP A 91 -10.10 -7.37 12.13
N MET A 92 -9.89 -8.21 11.12
CA MET A 92 -10.92 -9.12 10.60
C MET A 92 -11.34 -10.17 11.63
N LEU A 93 -10.40 -10.71 12.41
CA LEU A 93 -10.69 -11.69 13.47
C LEU A 93 -11.48 -11.08 14.63
N VAL A 94 -11.21 -9.83 15.00
CA VAL A 94 -11.98 -9.12 16.05
C VAL A 94 -13.36 -8.71 15.55
N GLY A 95 -13.54 -8.57 14.23
CA GLY A 95 -14.84 -8.28 13.63
C GLY A 95 -15.27 -6.81 13.77
N LEU A 96 -14.33 -5.89 14.04
CA LEU A 96 -14.65 -4.46 14.21
C LEU A 96 -15.00 -3.79 12.88
N PRO A 97 -16.00 -2.90 12.85
CA PRO A 97 -16.28 -2.12 11.66
C PRO A 97 -15.07 -1.26 11.28
N LEU A 98 -14.81 -1.12 9.98
CA LEU A 98 -13.69 -0.31 9.45
C LEU A 98 -13.94 1.19 9.63
N GLY A 99 -15.20 1.57 9.89
CA GLY A 99 -15.66 2.93 10.13
C GLY A 99 -17.16 2.95 10.40
N PRO A 100 -17.75 4.13 10.66
CA PRO A 100 -19.19 4.26 10.88
C PRO A 100 -19.98 3.70 9.69
N GLY A 101 -20.80 2.68 9.92
CA GLY A 101 -21.59 2.02 8.87
C GLY A 101 -20.79 1.11 7.92
N ALA A 102 -19.49 0.89 8.15
CA ALA A 102 -18.63 0.07 7.30
C ALA A 102 -18.33 -1.27 7.97
N ALA A 103 -19.29 -2.20 7.89
CA ALA A 103 -19.09 -3.58 8.34
C ALA A 103 -18.03 -4.30 7.49
N LEU A 104 -17.45 -5.39 8.02
CA LEU A 104 -16.45 -6.19 7.31
C LEU A 104 -17.09 -7.18 6.32
N TYR A 105 -18.30 -7.64 6.66
CA TYR A 105 -19.03 -8.69 5.96
C TYR A 105 -20.42 -8.18 5.57
N MET A 106 -20.98 -8.76 4.50
CA MET A 106 -22.35 -8.51 4.04
C MET A 106 -23.38 -9.40 4.70
#